data_AF-A0A7R9JKL7-F1
#
_entry.id   AF-A0A7R9JKL7-F1
#
_cell.length_a   1.000
_cell.length_b   1.000
_cell.length_c   1.000
_cell.angle_alpha   90.00
_cell.angle_beta   90.00
_cell.angle_gamma   90.00
#
_symmetry.space_group_name_H-M   'P 1'
#
loop_
_entity.id
_entity.type
_entity.pdbx_description
1 polymer ?
#
loop_
_entity_poly.entity_id
_entity_poly.type
_entity_poly.pdbx_seq_one_letter_code
_entity_poly.pdbx_strand_id
1 'polypeptide(L)'
;EDDIERSLATTNLEQLVANAASDNPPVQLNAVQSARKLLSSDRNPPIDALIESGILPILVRCLECHDNPSLQFEAAWALTNIASGTSMQTQAVVAAGAVPLFLSLLLSTHQNVCEQAVWALGNIIGDGPQLRDYVINLGVVHPLLTFIKPEIPISFLRNVTWVIVNLCRNKDPPPPVQTIREILPALNLLIHHQDIN
;
A
#
# COMPACT_ATOMS: atom_id res chain seq x y z
N GLU A 1 -30.91 1.48 -19.43
CA GLU A 1 -30.47 2.18 -18.21
C GLU A 1 -28.99 1.90 -17.94
N ASP A 2 -28.55 0.65 -18.01
CA ASP A 2 -27.12 0.24 -17.86
C ASP A 2 -26.11 1.01 -18.72
N ASP A 3 -26.38 1.28 -20.00
CA ASP A 3 -25.44 2.01 -20.86
C ASP A 3 -25.29 3.49 -20.48
N ILE A 4 -26.34 4.10 -19.94
CA ILE A 4 -26.31 5.51 -19.51
C ILE A 4 -25.58 5.61 -18.17
N GLU A 5 -25.86 4.71 -17.23
CA GLU A 5 -25.14 4.65 -15.94
C GLU A 5 -23.65 4.33 -16.14
N ARG A 6 -23.33 3.39 -17.03
CA ARG A 6 -21.94 3.07 -17.38
C ARG A 6 -21.24 4.25 -18.03
N SER A 7 -21.90 4.96 -18.95
CA SER A 7 -21.36 6.18 -19.58
C SER A 7 -21.13 7.32 -18.58
N LEU A 8 -22.08 7.55 -17.66
CA LEU A 8 -21.94 8.54 -16.60
C LEU A 8 -20.82 8.16 -15.60
N ALA A 9 -20.69 6.88 -15.26
CA ALA A 9 -19.60 6.37 -14.43
C ALA A 9 -18.24 6.58 -15.11
N THR A 10 -18.11 6.25 -16.39
CA THR A 10 -16.89 6.47 -17.17
C THR A 10 -16.54 7.96 -17.27
N THR A 11 -17.51 8.81 -17.57
CA THR A 11 -17.32 10.27 -17.65
C THR A 11 -16.84 10.84 -16.30
N ASN A 12 -17.36 10.31 -15.19
CA ASN A 12 -16.97 10.73 -13.84
C ASN A 12 -15.53 10.28 -13.50
N LEU A 13 -15.13 9.07 -13.94
CA LEU A 13 -13.76 8.58 -13.77
C LEU A 13 -12.73 9.37 -14.60
N GLU A 14 -13.06 9.75 -15.85
CA GLU A 14 -12.18 10.60 -16.67
C GLU A 14 -11.93 11.96 -16.00
N GLN A 15 -12.99 12.60 -15.48
CA GLN A 15 -12.85 13.86 -14.76
C GLN A 15 -12.05 13.71 -13.45
N LEU A 16 -12.25 12.59 -12.73
CA LEU A 16 -11.49 12.27 -11.53
C LEU A 16 -9.99 12.15 -11.84
N VAL A 17 -9.63 11.42 -12.89
CA VAL A 17 -8.24 11.26 -13.36
C VAL A 17 -7.65 12.60 -13.79
N ALA A 18 -8.38 13.41 -14.55
CA ALA A 18 -7.95 14.75 -14.95
C ALA A 18 -7.69 15.66 -13.73
N ASN A 19 -8.57 15.63 -12.73
CA ASN A 19 -8.40 16.40 -11.50
C ASN A 19 -7.23 15.90 -10.65
N ALA A 20 -7.00 14.58 -10.56
CA ALA A 20 -5.86 14.02 -9.85
C ALA A 20 -4.52 14.37 -10.54
N ALA A 21 -4.53 14.55 -11.84
CA ALA A 21 -3.37 15.00 -12.61
C ALA A 21 -3.14 16.53 -12.57
N SER A 22 -4.03 17.30 -11.93
CA SER A 22 -3.96 18.76 -11.90
C SER A 22 -2.72 19.27 -11.15
N ASP A 23 -2.14 20.37 -11.64
CA ASP A 23 -1.08 21.11 -10.94
C ASP A 23 -1.62 21.97 -9.77
N ASN A 24 -2.94 22.06 -9.60
CA ASN A 24 -3.57 22.77 -8.49
C ASN A 24 -3.67 21.84 -7.26
N PRO A 25 -2.91 22.09 -6.17
CA PRO A 25 -2.81 21.11 -5.07
C PRO A 25 -4.14 20.80 -4.37
N PRO A 26 -5.03 21.78 -4.08
CA PRO A 26 -6.37 21.49 -3.59
C PRO A 26 -7.20 20.58 -4.53
N VAL A 27 -7.13 20.81 -5.84
CA VAL A 27 -7.89 20.00 -6.82
C VAL A 27 -7.36 18.56 -6.86
N GLN A 28 -6.04 18.41 -6.93
CA GLN A 28 -5.37 17.11 -6.90
C GLN A 28 -5.68 16.34 -5.62
N LEU A 29 -5.54 16.97 -4.44
CA LEU A 29 -5.82 16.31 -3.17
C LEU A 29 -7.28 15.85 -3.07
N ASN A 30 -8.23 16.71 -3.45
CA ASN A 30 -9.65 16.37 -3.44
C ASN A 30 -9.97 15.20 -4.38
N ALA A 31 -9.32 15.13 -5.53
CA ALA A 31 -9.49 14.03 -6.48
C ALA A 31 -8.91 12.71 -5.94
N VAL A 32 -7.69 12.73 -5.40
CA VAL A 32 -7.06 11.53 -4.79
C VAL A 32 -7.87 11.03 -3.60
N GLN A 33 -8.37 11.94 -2.75
CA GLN A 33 -9.30 11.61 -1.67
C GLN A 33 -10.59 10.94 -2.18
N SER A 34 -11.13 11.44 -3.29
CA SER A 34 -12.35 10.88 -3.90
C SER A 34 -12.09 9.49 -4.48
N ALA A 35 -10.94 9.27 -5.14
CA ALA A 35 -10.52 7.96 -5.60
C ALA A 35 -10.39 6.96 -4.43
N ARG A 36 -9.74 7.37 -3.33
CA ARG A 36 -9.65 6.54 -2.12
C ARG A 36 -11.04 6.22 -1.55
N LYS A 37 -11.95 7.18 -1.47
CA LYS A 37 -13.33 6.96 -0.99
C LYS A 37 -14.07 5.93 -1.84
N LEU A 38 -14.00 6.02 -3.16
CA LEU A 38 -14.61 5.04 -4.07
C LEU A 38 -14.12 3.61 -3.79
N LEU A 39 -12.84 3.47 -3.42
CA LEU A 39 -12.23 2.18 -3.08
C LEU A 39 -12.56 1.68 -1.67
N SER A 40 -13.08 2.53 -0.77
CA SER A 40 -13.33 2.18 0.64
C SER A 40 -14.82 2.03 1.00
N SER A 41 -15.72 2.61 0.19
CA SER A 41 -17.13 2.78 0.59
C SER A 41 -18.05 1.63 0.20
N ASP A 42 -17.64 0.77 -0.75
CA ASP A 42 -18.50 -0.30 -1.29
C ASP A 42 -18.00 -1.68 -0.85
N ARG A 43 -18.92 -2.66 -0.74
CA ARG A 43 -18.58 -4.09 -0.62
C ARG A 43 -17.88 -4.59 -1.88
N ASN A 44 -18.16 -4.01 -3.04
CA ASN A 44 -17.51 -4.35 -4.30
C ASN A 44 -16.97 -3.08 -4.99
N PRO A 45 -15.84 -2.53 -4.53
CA PRO A 45 -15.29 -1.30 -5.07
C PRO A 45 -14.92 -1.47 -6.56
N PRO A 46 -15.03 -0.40 -7.39
CA PRO A 46 -14.77 -0.46 -8.83
C PRO A 46 -13.25 -0.43 -9.13
N ILE A 47 -12.50 -1.41 -8.60
CA ILE A 47 -11.03 -1.46 -8.70
C ILE A 47 -10.58 -1.52 -10.16
N ASP A 48 -11.14 -2.44 -10.95
CA ASP A 48 -10.73 -2.63 -12.34
C ASP A 48 -11.01 -1.37 -13.18
N ALA A 49 -12.17 -0.74 -13.00
CA ALA A 49 -12.51 0.51 -13.70
C ALA A 49 -11.56 1.66 -13.33
N LEU A 50 -11.09 1.73 -12.07
CA LEU A 50 -10.08 2.72 -11.66
C LEU A 50 -8.69 2.40 -12.23
N ILE A 51 -8.32 1.13 -12.37
CA ILE A 51 -7.06 0.75 -13.03
C ILE A 51 -7.13 1.12 -14.52
N GLU A 52 -8.22 0.76 -15.20
CA GLU A 52 -8.47 1.02 -16.62
C GLU A 52 -8.55 2.51 -16.96
N SER A 53 -8.98 3.36 -16.01
CA SER A 53 -9.01 4.82 -16.22
C SER A 53 -7.63 5.48 -16.27
N GLY A 54 -6.56 4.75 -15.92
CA GLY A 54 -5.19 5.26 -15.95
C GLY A 54 -4.80 6.06 -14.71
N ILE A 55 -5.49 5.88 -13.58
CA ILE A 55 -5.19 6.62 -12.34
C ILE A 55 -3.87 6.19 -11.67
N LEU A 56 -3.42 4.94 -11.89
CA LEU A 56 -2.29 4.35 -11.15
C LEU A 56 -0.99 5.17 -11.26
N PRO A 57 -0.50 5.58 -12.45
CA PRO A 57 0.71 6.39 -12.54
C PRO A 57 0.61 7.73 -11.82
N ILE A 58 -0.59 8.30 -11.74
CA ILE A 58 -0.84 9.57 -11.04
C ILE A 58 -0.74 9.35 -9.53
N LEU A 59 -1.37 8.29 -9.00
CA LEU A 59 -1.27 7.93 -7.58
C LEU A 59 0.17 7.63 -7.18
N VAL A 60 0.93 6.92 -8.02
CA VAL A 60 2.36 6.64 -7.78
C VAL A 60 3.16 7.93 -7.72
N ARG A 61 2.97 8.86 -8.66
CA ARG A 61 3.63 10.18 -8.64
C ARG A 61 3.28 10.99 -7.40
N CYS A 62 2.05 10.88 -6.88
CA CYS A 62 1.65 11.56 -5.64
C CYS A 62 2.43 11.07 -4.41
N LEU A 63 3.01 9.86 -4.43
CA LEU A 63 3.88 9.37 -3.35
C LEU A 63 5.21 10.15 -3.27
N GLU A 64 5.65 10.78 -4.37
CA GLU A 64 6.89 11.56 -4.46
C GLU A 64 6.74 12.99 -3.92
N CYS A 65 5.52 13.43 -3.62
CA CYS A 65 5.22 14.78 -3.11
C CYS A 65 5.57 14.92 -1.62
N HIS A 66 6.86 14.91 -1.29
CA HIS A 66 7.39 14.97 0.08
C HIS A 66 6.99 16.22 0.89
N ASP A 67 6.59 17.30 0.21
CA ASP A 67 6.08 18.53 0.80
C ASP A 67 4.57 18.48 1.12
N ASN A 68 3.87 17.42 0.69
CA ASN A 68 2.43 17.24 0.88
C ASN A 68 2.09 15.86 1.49
N PRO A 69 2.30 15.67 2.80
CA PRO A 69 2.06 14.38 3.45
C PRO A 69 0.59 13.93 3.41
N SER A 70 -0.35 14.87 3.35
CA SER A 70 -1.78 14.55 3.19
C SER A 70 -2.05 13.89 1.84
N LEU A 71 -1.42 14.38 0.77
CA LEU A 71 -1.52 13.78 -0.56
C LEU A 71 -0.85 12.41 -0.61
N GLN A 72 0.35 12.27 -0.03
CA GLN A 72 1.04 10.98 0.07
C GLN A 72 0.19 9.95 0.80
N PHE A 73 -0.43 10.33 1.93
CA PHE A 73 -1.28 9.45 2.71
C PHE A 73 -2.50 8.97 1.91
N GLU A 74 -3.23 9.86 1.26
CA GLU A 74 -4.42 9.49 0.48
C GLU A 74 -4.06 8.64 -0.75
N ALA A 75 -2.96 8.96 -1.42
CA ALA A 75 -2.45 8.16 -2.54
C ALA A 75 -2.01 6.75 -2.09
N ALA A 76 -1.25 6.66 -1.00
CA ALA A 76 -0.83 5.38 -0.41
C ALA A 76 -2.03 4.53 0.00
N TRP A 77 -3.07 5.16 0.56
CA TRP A 77 -4.29 4.47 0.96
C TRP A 77 -5.08 3.96 -0.25
N ALA A 78 -5.26 4.79 -1.29
CA ALA A 78 -5.88 4.34 -2.53
C ALA A 78 -5.16 3.12 -3.11
N LEU A 79 -3.83 3.16 -3.22
CA LEU A 79 -3.01 2.05 -3.71
C LEU A 79 -3.08 0.81 -2.80
N THR A 80 -3.17 0.99 -1.48
CA THR A 80 -3.34 -0.12 -0.52
C THR A 80 -4.65 -0.87 -0.78
N ASN A 81 -5.74 -0.14 -1.04
CA ASN A 81 -7.04 -0.74 -1.33
C ASN A 81 -7.03 -1.47 -2.68
N ILE A 82 -6.36 -0.92 -3.71
CA ILE A 82 -6.21 -1.62 -5.00
C ILE A 82 -5.39 -2.92 -4.81
N ALA A 83 -4.28 -2.86 -4.06
CA ALA A 83 -3.45 -4.03 -3.76
C ALA A 83 -4.11 -5.05 -2.82
N SER A 84 -5.25 -4.73 -2.22
CA SER A 84 -6.01 -5.66 -1.37
C SER A 84 -6.93 -6.60 -2.17
N GLY A 85 -7.08 -6.35 -3.48
CA GLY A 85 -7.96 -7.09 -4.36
C GLY A 85 -7.33 -8.36 -4.93
N THR A 86 -7.57 -8.63 -6.22
CA THR A 86 -7.04 -9.81 -6.90
C THR A 86 -5.54 -9.69 -7.20
N SER A 87 -4.87 -10.82 -7.46
CA SER A 87 -3.45 -10.79 -7.85
C SER A 87 -3.18 -9.94 -9.10
N MET A 88 -4.10 -9.86 -10.06
CA MET A 88 -3.95 -8.95 -11.21
C MET A 88 -3.96 -7.47 -10.79
N GLN A 89 -4.81 -7.11 -9.84
CA GLN A 89 -4.92 -5.73 -9.31
C GLN A 89 -3.67 -5.37 -8.49
N THR A 90 -3.16 -6.29 -7.68
CA THR A 90 -1.87 -6.13 -6.98
C THR A 90 -0.71 -5.98 -7.94
N GLN A 91 -0.64 -6.81 -8.98
CA GLN A 91 0.39 -6.72 -10.02
C GLN A 91 0.33 -5.39 -10.78
N ALA A 92 -0.87 -4.83 -11.01
CA ALA A 92 -1.00 -3.52 -11.63
C ALA A 92 -0.36 -2.41 -10.78
N VAL A 93 -0.53 -2.44 -9.45
CA VAL A 93 0.14 -1.51 -8.52
C VAL A 93 1.66 -1.66 -8.58
N VAL A 94 2.16 -2.89 -8.60
CA VAL A 94 3.60 -3.17 -8.69
C VAL A 94 4.17 -2.70 -10.03
N ALA A 95 3.49 -2.99 -11.15
CA ALA A 95 3.87 -2.60 -12.49
C ALA A 95 3.87 -1.07 -12.69
N ALA A 96 3.03 -0.35 -11.95
CA ALA A 96 3.02 1.11 -11.95
C ALA A 96 4.23 1.73 -11.21
N GLY A 97 5.09 0.93 -10.57
CA GLY A 97 6.32 1.40 -9.92
C GLY A 97 6.16 1.82 -8.45
N ALA A 98 5.08 1.38 -7.78
CA ALA A 98 4.78 1.84 -6.42
C ALA A 98 5.75 1.33 -5.33
N VAL A 99 6.34 0.14 -5.51
CA VAL A 99 7.11 -0.54 -4.43
C VAL A 99 8.33 0.25 -3.96
N PRO A 100 9.24 0.75 -4.83
CA PRO A 100 10.37 1.57 -4.38
C PRO A 100 9.94 2.83 -3.62
N LEU A 101 8.80 3.44 -4.00
CA LEU A 101 8.27 4.61 -3.32
C LEU A 101 7.69 4.25 -1.95
N PHE A 102 6.95 3.14 -1.82
CA PHE A 102 6.53 2.68 -0.50
C PHE A 102 7.70 2.40 0.44
N LEU A 103 8.80 1.85 -0.08
CA LEU A 103 10.02 1.64 0.71
C LEU A 103 10.63 2.97 1.17
N SER A 104 10.64 4.01 0.33
CA SER A 104 11.11 5.33 0.75
C SER A 104 10.20 5.96 1.81
N LEU A 105 8.88 5.74 1.72
CA LEU A 105 7.89 6.23 2.69
C LEU A 105 8.00 5.56 4.07
N LEU A 106 8.67 4.41 4.20
CA LEU A 106 9.00 3.84 5.51
C LEU A 106 9.88 4.78 6.34
N LEU A 107 10.65 5.66 5.69
CA LEU A 107 11.51 6.66 6.33
C LEU A 107 10.81 8.01 6.55
N SER A 108 9.51 8.12 6.24
CA SER A 108 8.76 9.36 6.44
C SER A 108 8.73 9.77 7.91
N THR A 109 8.86 11.07 8.16
CA THR A 109 8.65 11.67 9.49
C THR A 109 7.17 11.72 9.88
N HIS A 110 6.27 11.51 8.91
CA HIS A 110 4.83 11.47 9.12
C HIS A 110 4.37 10.03 9.36
N GLN A 111 4.04 9.74 10.62
CA GLN A 111 3.71 8.40 11.07
C GLN A 111 2.56 7.77 10.26
N ASN A 112 1.49 8.51 9.99
CA ASN A 112 0.37 8.02 9.18
C ASN A 112 0.78 7.57 7.76
N VAL A 113 1.70 8.29 7.12
CA VAL A 113 2.24 7.93 5.80
C VAL A 113 3.07 6.65 5.89
N CYS A 114 3.92 6.54 6.92
CA CYS A 114 4.73 5.35 7.19
C CYS A 114 3.85 4.12 7.45
N GLU A 115 2.84 4.24 8.32
CA GLU A 115 1.88 3.16 8.62
C GLU A 115 1.14 2.68 7.37
N GLN A 116 0.70 3.62 6.52
CA GLN A 116 -0.01 3.28 5.30
C GLN A 116 0.91 2.58 4.28
N ALA A 117 2.18 2.98 4.19
CA ALA A 117 3.17 2.32 3.35
C ALA A 117 3.46 0.89 3.82
N VAL A 118 3.56 0.65 5.13
CA VAL A 118 3.67 -0.71 5.70
C VAL A 118 2.46 -1.57 5.31
N TRP A 119 1.25 -1.01 5.39
CA TRP A 119 0.05 -1.74 5.00
C TRP A 119 0.05 -2.09 3.50
N ALA A 120 0.36 -1.13 2.63
CA ALA A 120 0.46 -1.36 1.18
C ALA A 120 1.46 -2.48 0.86
N LEU A 121 2.66 -2.43 1.44
CA LEU A 121 3.68 -3.46 1.28
C LEU A 121 3.20 -4.81 1.80
N GLY A 122 2.49 -4.85 2.92
CA GLY A 122 1.91 -6.07 3.47
C GLY A 122 0.93 -6.76 2.51
N ASN A 123 0.06 -6.00 1.84
CA ASN A 123 -0.84 -6.53 0.82
C ASN A 123 -0.05 -7.10 -0.38
N ILE A 124 0.94 -6.35 -0.88
CA ILE A 124 1.79 -6.77 -2.00
C ILE A 124 2.60 -8.04 -1.68
N ILE A 125 3.23 -8.09 -0.51
CA ILE A 125 3.99 -9.25 -0.02
C ILE A 125 3.07 -10.46 0.16
N GLY A 126 1.84 -10.22 0.64
CA GLY A 126 0.86 -11.27 0.92
C GLY A 126 0.30 -11.97 -0.32
N ASP A 127 0.38 -11.34 -1.50
CA ASP A 127 -0.16 -11.86 -2.76
C ASP A 127 0.51 -13.17 -3.20
N GLY A 128 1.82 -13.30 -3.03
CA GLY A 128 2.51 -14.50 -3.45
C GLY A 128 4.03 -14.48 -3.26
N PRO A 129 4.68 -15.65 -3.38
CA PRO A 129 6.10 -15.79 -3.13
C PRO A 129 6.96 -14.93 -4.07
N GLN A 130 6.53 -14.72 -5.31
CA GLN A 130 7.26 -13.88 -6.28
C GLN A 130 7.31 -12.41 -5.84
N LEU A 131 6.17 -11.84 -5.45
CA LEU A 131 6.11 -10.45 -4.98
C LEU A 131 6.75 -10.28 -3.61
N ARG A 132 6.60 -11.26 -2.71
CA ARG A 132 7.35 -11.31 -1.44
C ARG A 132 8.86 -11.22 -1.69
N ASP A 133 9.41 -12.09 -2.55
CA ASP A 133 10.85 -12.13 -2.80
C ASP A 133 11.34 -10.87 -3.53
N TYR A 134 10.52 -10.30 -4.43
CA TYR A 134 10.81 -9.00 -5.06
C TYR A 134 10.95 -7.89 -4.02
N VAL A 135 10.00 -7.75 -3.10
CA VAL A 135 10.02 -6.71 -2.06
C VAL A 135 11.16 -6.95 -1.04
N ILE A 136 11.48 -8.22 -0.74
CA ILE A 136 12.67 -8.59 0.04
C ILE A 136 13.96 -8.13 -0.64
N ASN A 137 14.11 -8.41 -1.94
CA ASN A 137 15.31 -8.05 -2.71
C ASN A 137 15.52 -6.53 -2.82
N LEU A 138 14.44 -5.75 -2.70
CA LEU A 138 14.52 -4.28 -2.61
C LEU A 138 14.84 -3.76 -1.20
N GLY A 139 14.94 -4.64 -0.19
CA GLY A 139 15.45 -4.29 1.13
C GLY A 139 14.40 -3.92 2.17
N VAL A 140 13.16 -4.43 2.07
CA VAL A 140 12.08 -4.12 3.04
C VAL A 140 12.38 -4.56 4.48
N VAL A 141 13.17 -5.62 4.66
CA VAL A 141 13.27 -6.33 5.95
C VAL A 141 13.87 -5.43 7.02
N HIS A 142 15.03 -4.82 6.74
CA HIS A 142 15.71 -3.99 7.73
C HIS A 142 14.87 -2.79 8.20
N PRO A 143 14.34 -1.91 7.32
CA PRO A 143 13.46 -0.82 7.72
C PRO A 143 12.25 -1.29 8.54
N LEU A 144 11.59 -2.38 8.11
CA LEU A 144 10.42 -2.91 8.82
C LEU A 144 10.74 -3.32 10.26
N LEU A 145 11.88 -3.97 10.48
CA LEU A 145 12.29 -4.42 11.82
C LEU A 145 12.67 -3.25 12.74
N THR A 146 13.08 -2.10 12.20
CA THR A 146 13.39 -0.90 13.02
C THR A 146 12.17 -0.32 13.75
N PHE A 147 10.95 -0.67 13.32
CA PHE A 147 9.73 -0.25 13.99
C PHE A 147 9.46 -1.00 15.29
N ILE A 148 10.09 -2.15 15.54
CA ILE A 148 9.87 -2.94 16.74
C ILE A 148 10.69 -2.33 17.90
N LYS A 149 10.07 -1.38 18.59
CA LYS A 149 10.65 -0.66 19.74
C LYS A 149 9.57 -0.38 20.79
N PRO A 150 9.91 -0.16 22.07
CA PRO A 150 8.92 -0.03 23.16
C PRO A 150 7.88 1.08 22.96
N GLU A 151 8.24 2.15 22.25
CA GLU A 151 7.39 3.35 22.09
C GLU A 151 6.43 3.27 20.88
N ILE A 152 6.47 2.19 20.09
CA ILE A 152 5.59 2.04 18.93
C ILE A 152 4.11 1.93 19.38
N PRO A 153 3.17 2.63 18.72
CA PRO A 153 1.75 2.41 18.96
C PRO A 153 1.34 0.98 18.65
N ILE A 154 0.55 0.37 19.54
CA ILE A 154 0.14 -1.05 19.42
C ILE A 154 -0.56 -1.34 18.10
N SER A 155 -1.41 -0.43 17.60
CA SER A 155 -2.06 -0.58 16.30
C SER A 155 -1.05 -0.69 15.16
N PHE A 156 0.03 0.09 15.19
CA PHE A 156 1.07 0.02 14.19
C PHE A 156 1.90 -1.26 14.35
N LEU A 157 2.23 -1.65 15.59
CA LEU A 157 2.93 -2.91 15.85
C LEU A 157 2.18 -4.11 15.29
N ARG A 158 0.85 -4.18 15.45
CA ARG A 158 0.02 -5.24 14.85
C ARG A 158 0.14 -5.28 13.32
N ASN A 159 0.17 -4.13 12.66
CA ASN A 159 0.39 -4.07 11.22
C ASN A 159 1.79 -4.56 10.85
N VAL A 160 2.83 -4.14 11.57
CA VAL A 160 4.22 -4.60 11.36
C VAL A 160 4.31 -6.13 11.53
N THR A 161 3.74 -6.69 12.59
CA THR A 161 3.75 -8.15 12.82
C THR A 161 2.96 -8.90 11.76
N TRP A 162 1.86 -8.35 11.27
CA TRP A 162 1.11 -8.91 10.14
C TRP A 162 1.95 -8.94 8.84
N VAL A 163 2.74 -7.90 8.54
CA VAL A 163 3.67 -7.93 7.40
C VAL A 163 4.76 -8.99 7.60
N ILE A 164 5.29 -9.14 8.82
CA ILE A 164 6.25 -10.21 9.14
C ILE A 164 5.63 -11.59 8.91
N VAL A 165 4.35 -11.80 9.23
CA VAL A 165 3.64 -13.04 8.90
C VAL A 165 3.61 -13.29 7.40
N ASN A 166 3.34 -12.27 6.58
CA ASN A 166 3.33 -12.40 5.12
C ASN A 166 4.74 -12.70 4.57
N LEU A 167 5.79 -12.09 5.14
CA LEU A 167 7.19 -12.41 4.81
C LEU A 167 7.56 -13.86 5.11
N CYS A 168 6.95 -14.47 6.13
CA CYS A 168 7.17 -15.87 6.51
C CYS A 168 6.20 -16.86 5.83
N ARG A 169 5.19 -16.39 5.11
CA ARG A 169 4.17 -17.22 4.41
C ARG A 169 4.72 -17.74 3.08
N ASN A 170 4.02 -18.73 2.52
CA ASN A 170 4.28 -19.41 1.23
C ASN A 170 5.56 -20.24 1.24
N LYS A 171 5.41 -21.57 1.05
CA LYS A 171 6.51 -22.55 1.17
C LYS A 171 7.12 -22.97 -0.17
N ASP A 172 6.59 -22.47 -1.28
CA ASP A 172 7.05 -22.81 -2.63
C ASP A 172 7.17 -21.56 -3.52
N PRO A 173 8.38 -20.99 -3.67
CA PRO A 173 9.55 -21.24 -2.83
C PRO A 173 9.35 -20.72 -1.39
N PRO A 174 10.07 -21.28 -0.40
CA PRO A 174 10.11 -20.72 0.95
C PRO A 174 10.83 -19.36 0.96
N PRO A 175 10.61 -18.52 1.98
CA PRO A 175 11.35 -17.27 2.12
C PRO A 175 12.87 -17.51 2.18
N PRO A 176 13.70 -16.58 1.67
CA PRO A 176 15.16 -16.71 1.75
C PRO A 176 15.65 -16.94 3.17
N VAL A 177 16.61 -17.86 3.35
CA VAL A 177 17.16 -18.21 4.67
C VAL A 177 17.73 -16.98 5.40
N GLN A 178 18.34 -16.05 4.67
CA GLN A 178 18.88 -14.82 5.23
C GLN A 178 17.76 -13.94 5.83
N THR A 179 16.64 -13.80 5.13
CA THR A 179 15.45 -13.10 5.65
C THR A 179 14.92 -13.74 6.93
N ILE A 180 14.86 -15.08 6.98
CA ILE A 180 14.44 -15.80 8.19
C ILE A 180 15.38 -15.50 9.36
N ARG A 181 16.70 -15.51 9.13
CA ARG A 181 17.70 -15.19 10.17
C ARG A 181 17.55 -13.76 10.71
N GLU A 182 17.21 -12.81 9.86
CA GLU A 182 16.98 -11.41 10.26
C GLU A 182 15.70 -11.23 11.06
N ILE A 183 14.63 -11.95 10.70
CA ILE A 183 13.32 -11.85 11.36
C ILE A 183 13.28 -12.59 12.72
N LEU A 184 14.03 -13.68 12.87
CA LEU A 184 13.98 -14.53 14.07
C LEU A 184 14.21 -13.78 15.40
N PRO A 185 15.23 -12.90 15.55
CA PRO A 185 15.41 -12.12 16.77
C PRO A 185 14.21 -11.24 17.12
N ALA A 186 13.57 -10.64 16.10
CA ALA A 186 12.37 -9.84 16.29
C ALA A 186 11.18 -10.68 16.76
N LEU A 187 10.97 -11.87 16.19
CA LEU A 187 9.93 -12.80 16.66
C LEU A 187 10.17 -13.25 18.11
N ASN A 188 11.44 -13.48 18.49
CA ASN A 188 11.81 -13.83 19.86
C ASN A 188 11.53 -12.69 20.85
N LEU A 189 11.57 -11.43 20.41
CA LEU A 189 11.11 -10.30 21.23
C LEU A 189 9.59 -10.25 21.32
N LEU A 190 8.91 -10.38 20.18
CA LEU A 190 7.46 -10.25 20.06
C LEU A 190 6.68 -11.36 20.78
N ILE A 191 7.23 -12.57 20.91
CA ILE A 191 6.58 -13.68 21.64
C ILE A 191 6.38 -13.39 23.14
N HIS A 192 7.10 -12.41 23.68
CA HIS A 192 6.96 -11.95 25.07
C HIS A 192 6.07 -10.70 25.21
N HIS A 193 5.52 -10.18 24.11
CA HIS A 193 4.64 -9.01 24.12
C HIS A 193 3.31 -9.32 24.82
N GLN A 194 2.75 -8.35 25.55
CA GLN A 194 1.55 -8.53 26.38
C GLN A 194 0.24 -8.10 25.70
N ASP A 195 0.27 -7.80 24.40
CA ASP A 195 -0.95 -7.45 23.68
C ASP A 195 -1.83 -8.70 23.52
N ILE A 196 -3.12 -8.55 23.81
CA ILE A 196 -4.07 -9.66 23.98
C ILE A 196 -5.13 -9.75 22.87
N ASN A 197 -5.08 -8.87 21.87
CA ASN A 197 -6.06 -8.86 20.76
C ASN A 197 -5.47 -9.38 19.46
#